data_AF-A0A6P3DXC7-F1
#
_entry.id   AF-A0A6P3DXC7-F1
#
_cell.length_a   1.000
_cell.length_b   1.000
_cell.length_c   1.000
_cell.angle_alpha   90.00
_cell.angle_beta   90.00
_cell.angle_gamma   90.00
#
_symmetry.space_group_name_H-M   'P 1'
#
loop_
_entity.id
_entity.type
_entity.pdbx_description
1 polymer ?
#
loop_
_entity_poly.entity_id
_entity_poly.type
_entity_poly.pdbx_seq_one_letter_code
_entity_poly.pdbx_strand_id
1 'polypeptide(L)'
;MLIIILPFFLAAHVAVYDNAYGNSDWQRYGAECTYDVLVNMSLANIVHEKDNFCSMIASELKCRPKGSDTLSCRFTNRKIIRPDPNDDRCSNSKNFVPVNDRFINEEPFEIRFNSKGIENLVVPRNISRWSLDMIRVIVGQLNVGFELENGQDRFLTMEDSSMGYCEVEVKVSRAGYERGVVGQEGYDIVFEPERPDTLPLSVASLTIDKVRQPKQCPNRKIYFFGNHEDFSIENKNTFMDMTTSISQMHISREEMYSFTESKGVMRTLNRPRTMRMHQKVGLSLKSINPAQSPLPEIKSPASTSLYAYTNLERVPGYK
;
A
#
# COMPACT_ATOMS: atom_id res chain seq x y z
N MET A 1 -1.55 24.44 16.00
CA MET A 1 -1.28 23.73 14.74
C MET A 1 -0.34 22.58 15.06
N LEU A 2 -0.73 21.33 14.75
CA LEU A 2 0.13 20.16 14.91
C LEU A 2 0.71 19.77 13.55
N ILE A 3 1.99 19.42 13.51
CA ILE A 3 2.65 18.88 12.31
C ILE A 3 2.74 17.36 12.47
N ILE A 4 2.22 16.63 11.50
CA ILE A 4 2.19 15.17 11.49
C ILE A 4 2.97 14.68 10.29
N ILE A 5 3.98 13.85 10.52
CA ILE A 5 4.76 13.25 9.43
C ILE A 5 3.91 12.15 8.78
N LEU A 6 3.65 12.34 7.50
CA LEU A 6 3.06 11.33 6.63
C LEU A 6 4.20 10.55 5.95
N PRO A 7 3.91 9.42 5.28
CA PRO A 7 4.92 8.74 4.46
C PRO A 7 5.63 9.74 3.54
N PHE A 8 6.93 9.55 3.31
CA PHE A 8 7.79 10.39 2.45
C PHE A 8 8.19 11.74 3.07
N PHE A 9 8.55 12.74 2.26
CA PHE A 9 8.73 14.14 2.69
C PHE A 9 7.39 14.86 2.81
N LEU A 10 6.35 14.20 3.32
CA LEU A 10 5.04 14.80 3.48
C LEU A 10 4.79 15.07 4.96
N ALA A 11 4.16 16.21 5.24
CA ALA A 11 3.57 16.48 6.53
C ALA A 11 2.13 16.93 6.37
N ALA A 12 1.32 16.72 7.40
CA ALA A 12 0.00 17.28 7.52
C ALA A 12 -0.02 18.33 8.64
N HIS A 13 -0.42 19.55 8.30
CA HIS A 13 -0.69 20.62 9.24
C HIS A 13 -2.13 20.51 9.72
N VAL A 14 -2.35 20.10 10.95
CA VAL A 14 -3.68 19.94 11.54
C VAL A 14 -4.06 21.17 12.35
N ALA A 15 -5.26 21.70 12.07
CA ALA A 15 -5.88 22.74 12.86
C ALA A 15 -6.46 22.13 14.15
N VAL A 16 -5.77 22.33 15.28
CA VAL A 16 -6.29 21.92 16.60
C VAL A 16 -6.96 23.12 17.23
N TYR A 17 -8.29 23.06 17.36
CA TYR A 17 -9.07 24.09 18.05
C TYR A 17 -8.98 23.89 19.56
N ASP A 18 -8.67 24.97 20.28
CA ASP A 18 -8.48 25.02 21.73
C ASP A 18 -9.83 24.94 22.47
N ASN A 19 -10.47 23.77 22.40
CA ASN A 19 -11.68 23.49 23.15
C ASN A 19 -11.24 22.61 24.32
N ALA A 20 -11.49 23.05 25.56
CA ALA A 20 -10.99 22.47 26.82
C ALA A 20 -11.25 20.96 27.04
N TYR A 21 -12.02 20.29 26.18
CA TYR A 21 -12.26 18.84 26.19
C TYR A 21 -11.58 18.07 25.05
N GLY A 22 -11.34 18.70 23.88
CA GLY A 22 -10.80 18.03 22.69
C GLY A 22 -9.28 18.01 22.61
N ASN A 23 -8.59 18.86 23.38
CA ASN A 23 -7.12 18.98 23.34
C ASN A 23 -6.40 17.85 24.10
N SER A 24 -7.11 17.11 24.96
CA SER A 24 -6.50 16.08 25.82
C SER A 24 -5.99 14.87 25.04
N ASP A 25 -6.76 14.33 24.09
CA ASP A 25 -6.38 13.11 23.37
C ASP A 25 -5.28 13.35 22.32
N TRP A 26 -5.28 14.53 21.67
CA TRP A 26 -4.17 14.94 20.80
C TRP A 26 -2.85 14.96 21.56
N GLN A 27 -2.85 15.50 22.78
CA GLN A 27 -1.65 15.54 23.63
C GLN A 27 -1.31 14.17 24.23
N ARG A 28 -2.33 13.38 24.60
CA ARG A 28 -2.14 12.12 25.33
C ARG A 28 -1.73 10.96 24.44
N TYR A 29 -2.32 10.86 23.25
CA TYR A 29 -2.16 9.69 22.37
C TYR A 29 -1.64 10.05 20.97
N GLY A 30 -1.52 11.34 20.66
CA GLY A 30 -1.06 11.82 19.37
C GLY A 30 -2.10 11.68 18.27
N ALA A 31 -1.67 11.97 17.04
CA ALA A 31 -2.51 11.86 15.86
C ALA A 31 -2.56 10.43 15.29
N GLU A 32 -3.67 10.07 14.67
CA GLU A 32 -3.87 8.83 13.93
C GLU A 32 -4.43 9.12 12.53
N CYS A 33 -3.66 8.75 11.51
CA CYS A 33 -4.08 8.76 10.12
C CYS A 33 -4.91 7.50 9.84
N THR A 34 -6.08 7.68 9.22
CA THR A 34 -6.90 6.57 8.72
C THR A 34 -6.83 6.57 7.21
N TYR A 35 -6.44 5.43 6.64
CA TYR A 35 -6.45 5.19 5.20
C TYR A 35 -7.50 4.16 4.84
N ASP A 36 -8.32 4.43 3.83
CA ASP A 36 -9.17 3.42 3.21
C ASP A 36 -8.31 2.53 2.29
N VAL A 37 -8.44 1.22 2.44
CA VAL A 37 -7.72 0.22 1.65
C VAL A 37 -8.73 -0.57 0.83
N LEU A 38 -8.50 -0.63 -0.48
CA LEU A 38 -9.35 -1.37 -1.41
C LEU A 38 -8.52 -2.34 -2.25
N VAL A 39 -8.89 -3.61 -2.22
CA VAL A 39 -8.25 -4.67 -3.01
C VAL A 39 -9.30 -5.30 -3.91
N ASN A 40 -9.16 -5.09 -5.22
CA ASN A 40 -9.98 -5.72 -6.23
C ASN A 40 -9.15 -6.79 -6.93
N MET A 41 -9.75 -7.96 -7.13
CA MET A 41 -9.14 -9.04 -7.87
C MET A 41 -10.16 -9.66 -8.81
N SER A 42 -9.71 -10.07 -10.00
CA SER A 42 -10.51 -10.93 -10.87
C SER A 42 -9.67 -11.99 -11.58
N LEU A 43 -10.33 -13.09 -11.89
CA LEU A 43 -9.82 -14.20 -12.68
C LEU A 43 -10.83 -14.51 -13.79
N ALA A 44 -10.39 -14.42 -15.03
CA ALA A 44 -11.21 -14.69 -16.21
C ALA A 44 -10.80 -16.00 -16.90
N ASN A 45 -11.72 -16.57 -17.70
CA ASN A 45 -11.54 -17.72 -18.58
C ASN A 45 -11.32 -19.07 -17.85
N ILE A 46 -12.17 -19.37 -16.87
CA ILE A 46 -11.97 -20.50 -15.94
C ILE A 46 -12.60 -21.81 -16.43
N VAL A 47 -13.91 -21.83 -16.72
CA VAL A 47 -14.62 -23.00 -17.28
C VAL A 47 -15.14 -22.69 -18.69
N HIS A 48 -15.59 -21.46 -18.95
CA HIS A 48 -16.01 -20.93 -20.25
C HIS A 48 -15.32 -19.59 -20.57
N GLU A 49 -15.29 -19.25 -21.87
CA GLU A 49 -14.85 -17.93 -22.33
C GLU A 49 -15.91 -16.93 -21.84
N LYS A 50 -15.53 -16.00 -20.93
CA LYS A 50 -16.37 -15.08 -20.13
C LYS A 50 -16.69 -15.48 -18.68
N ASP A 51 -16.25 -16.64 -18.20
CA ASP A 51 -16.32 -16.90 -16.76
C ASP A 51 -15.35 -16.00 -16.01
N ASN A 52 -15.89 -15.09 -15.21
CA ASN A 52 -15.12 -14.17 -14.37
C ASN A 52 -15.45 -14.44 -12.90
N PHE A 53 -14.45 -14.73 -12.09
CA PHE A 53 -14.55 -14.60 -10.63
C PHE A 53 -13.94 -13.27 -10.22
N CYS A 54 -14.57 -12.57 -9.27
CA CYS A 54 -13.96 -11.40 -8.65
C CYS A 54 -14.16 -11.41 -7.14
N SER A 55 -13.23 -10.75 -6.46
CA SER A 55 -13.28 -10.53 -5.03
C SER A 55 -12.87 -9.10 -4.76
N MET A 56 -13.62 -8.42 -3.88
CA MET A 56 -13.28 -7.09 -3.39
C MET A 56 -13.08 -7.17 -1.88
N ILE A 57 -12.00 -6.57 -1.39
CA ILE A 57 -11.78 -6.41 0.04
C ILE A 57 -11.60 -4.95 0.36
N ALA A 58 -12.35 -4.49 1.36
CA ALA A 58 -12.23 -3.18 1.95
C ALA A 58 -11.74 -3.32 3.40
N SER A 59 -10.81 -2.47 3.80
CA SER A 59 -10.32 -2.38 5.17
C SER A 59 -9.89 -0.95 5.45
N GLU A 60 -9.71 -0.61 6.71
CA GLU A 60 -9.00 0.61 7.10
C GLU A 60 -7.59 0.25 7.58
N LEU A 61 -6.62 1.08 7.23
CA LEU A 61 -5.27 1.06 7.79
C LEU A 61 -5.12 2.29 8.67
N LYS A 62 -4.95 2.06 9.97
CA LYS A 62 -4.74 3.12 10.96
C LYS A 62 -3.27 3.22 11.29
N CYS A 63 -2.66 4.36 11.03
CA CYS A 63 -1.24 4.61 11.23
C CYS A 63 -1.01 5.81 12.13
N ARG A 64 0.02 5.71 12.97
CA ARG A 64 0.44 6.76 13.89
C ARG A 64 1.94 7.03 13.74
N PRO A 65 2.37 8.29 13.64
CA PRO A 65 3.79 8.61 13.67
C PRO A 65 4.44 8.17 14.98
N LYS A 66 5.64 7.60 14.87
CA LYS A 66 6.49 7.21 15.99
C LYS A 66 7.89 7.75 15.73
N GLY A 67 8.14 8.99 16.10
CA GLY A 67 9.36 9.70 15.72
C GLY A 67 9.25 10.31 14.32
N SER A 68 10.38 10.48 13.63
CA SER A 68 10.45 11.20 12.36
C SER A 68 10.34 10.34 11.10
N ASP A 69 10.54 9.03 11.23
CA ASP A 69 10.77 8.12 10.10
C ASP A 69 9.95 6.83 10.18
N THR A 70 9.05 6.72 11.17
CA THR A 70 8.36 5.48 11.46
C THR A 70 6.87 5.71 11.62
N LEU A 71 6.07 4.86 10.96
CA LEU A 71 4.63 4.76 11.19
C LEU A 71 4.30 3.45 11.88
N SER A 72 3.64 3.51 13.03
CA SER A 72 3.04 2.36 13.69
C SER A 72 1.61 2.18 13.20
N CYS A 73 1.34 1.06 12.53
CA CYS A 73 0.09 0.81 11.82
C CYS A 73 -0.62 -0.45 12.28
N ARG A 74 -1.95 -0.48 12.10
CA ARG A 74 -2.79 -1.67 12.27
C ARG A 74 -3.96 -1.64 11.31
N PHE A 75 -4.40 -2.82 10.87
CA PHE A 75 -5.62 -2.94 10.09
C PHE A 75 -6.85 -2.97 11.01
N THR A 76 -7.92 -2.29 10.60
CA THR A 76 -9.22 -2.28 11.26
C THR A 76 -10.35 -2.38 10.24
N ASN A 77 -11.59 -2.62 10.70
CA ASN A 77 -12.79 -2.56 9.88
C ASN A 77 -12.72 -3.42 8.59
N ARG A 78 -12.18 -4.63 8.71
CA ARG A 78 -12.05 -5.59 7.60
C ARG A 78 -13.43 -6.06 7.11
N LYS A 79 -13.77 -5.74 5.87
CA LYS A 79 -14.98 -6.21 5.19
C LYS A 79 -14.62 -6.79 3.84
N ILE A 80 -15.03 -8.04 3.62
CA ILE A 80 -14.99 -8.62 2.28
C ILE A 80 -16.29 -8.22 1.59
N ILE A 81 -16.15 -7.41 0.54
CA ILE A 81 -17.28 -6.99 -0.28
C ILE A 81 -17.37 -7.98 -1.42
N ARG A 82 -18.48 -8.71 -1.46
CA ARG A 82 -18.75 -9.64 -2.55
C ARG A 82 -19.60 -8.93 -3.60
N PRO A 83 -19.31 -9.11 -4.90
CA PRO A 83 -20.22 -8.72 -5.98
C PRO A 83 -21.67 -9.11 -5.70
N ASP A 84 -22.64 -8.44 -6.30
CA ASP A 84 -24.04 -8.87 -6.21
C ASP A 84 -24.16 -10.29 -6.81
N PRO A 85 -24.84 -11.24 -6.16
CA PRO A 85 -25.11 -12.56 -6.73
C PRO A 85 -25.78 -12.53 -8.11
N ASN A 86 -26.47 -11.45 -8.45
CA ASN A 86 -27.13 -11.22 -9.74
C ASN A 86 -26.26 -10.45 -10.76
N ASP A 87 -25.00 -10.14 -10.46
CA ASP A 87 -24.10 -9.51 -11.45
C ASP A 87 -23.52 -10.59 -12.38
N ASP A 88 -24.14 -10.76 -13.55
CA ASP A 88 -23.69 -11.69 -14.60
C ASP A 88 -22.26 -11.42 -15.10
N ARG A 89 -21.69 -10.24 -14.83
CA ARG A 89 -20.32 -9.89 -15.25
C ARG A 89 -19.27 -10.47 -14.31
N CYS A 90 -19.64 -10.84 -13.10
CA CYS A 90 -18.73 -11.30 -12.07
C CYS A 90 -19.37 -12.29 -11.10
N SER A 91 -19.02 -13.56 -11.24
CA SER A 91 -19.49 -14.61 -10.33
C SER A 91 -18.69 -14.63 -9.02
N ASN A 92 -19.39 -14.83 -7.90
CA ASN A 92 -18.77 -14.99 -6.58
C ASN A 92 -18.37 -16.45 -6.35
N SER A 93 -17.09 -16.79 -6.54
CA SER A 93 -16.57 -18.04 -5.98
C SER A 93 -16.10 -17.78 -4.55
N LYS A 94 -16.82 -18.36 -3.57
CA LYS A 94 -16.54 -18.24 -2.12
C LYS A 94 -15.12 -18.66 -1.71
N ASN A 95 -14.36 -19.31 -2.61
CA ASN A 95 -13.05 -19.91 -2.33
C ASN A 95 -11.91 -19.38 -3.23
N PHE A 96 -12.13 -18.34 -4.05
CA PHE A 96 -11.05 -17.85 -4.93
C PHE A 96 -9.92 -17.15 -4.16
N VAL A 97 -10.25 -16.50 -3.04
CA VAL A 97 -9.31 -16.05 -2.02
C VAL A 97 -9.59 -16.89 -0.77
N PRO A 98 -8.61 -17.57 -0.16
CA PRO A 98 -8.84 -18.35 1.05
C PRO A 98 -9.29 -17.44 2.21
N VAL A 99 -10.58 -17.43 2.48
CA VAL A 99 -11.19 -16.62 3.53
C VAL A 99 -11.26 -17.45 4.81
N ASN A 100 -10.20 -17.41 5.63
CA ASN A 100 -10.48 -17.46 7.07
C ASN A 100 -11.06 -16.09 7.46
N ASP A 101 -11.98 -16.05 8.43
CA ASP A 101 -12.77 -14.86 8.84
C ASP A 101 -11.96 -13.63 9.30
N ARG A 102 -10.63 -13.67 9.17
CA ARG A 102 -9.69 -12.60 9.51
C ARG A 102 -8.72 -12.38 8.36
N PHE A 103 -9.21 -11.69 7.33
CA PHE A 103 -8.46 -11.34 6.13
C PHE A 103 -7.06 -10.75 6.42
N ILE A 104 -6.91 -9.82 7.35
CA ILE A 104 -5.58 -9.42 7.86
C ILE A 104 -5.66 -9.43 9.39
N ASN A 105 -4.57 -9.87 10.03
CA ASN A 105 -4.45 -9.83 11.49
C ASN A 105 -4.47 -8.38 11.99
N GLU A 106 -5.09 -8.13 13.12
CA GLU A 106 -5.14 -6.79 13.76
C GLU A 106 -3.85 -6.50 14.54
N GLU A 107 -2.86 -7.40 14.47
CA GLU A 107 -1.56 -7.19 15.08
C GLU A 107 -0.89 -5.93 14.51
N PRO A 108 -0.33 -5.09 15.38
CA PRO A 108 0.37 -3.91 14.96
C PRO A 108 1.67 -4.26 14.24
N PHE A 109 2.09 -3.37 13.34
CA PHE A 109 3.38 -3.41 12.67
C PHE A 109 3.92 -1.98 12.51
N GLU A 110 5.21 -1.85 12.22
CA GLU A 110 5.82 -0.57 11.88
C GLU A 110 6.29 -0.56 10.43
N ILE A 111 6.17 0.59 9.79
CA ILE A 111 6.77 0.93 8.51
C ILE A 111 7.87 1.94 8.80
N ARG A 112 9.11 1.64 8.41
CA ARG A 112 10.24 2.55 8.54
C ARG A 112 10.61 3.14 7.19
N PHE A 113 10.93 4.42 7.18
CA PHE A 113 11.19 5.19 6.00
C PHE A 113 12.64 5.71 6.00
N ASN A 114 13.21 5.81 4.80
CA ASN A 114 14.44 6.53 4.53
C ASN A 114 14.19 7.60 3.43
N SER A 115 15.25 8.20 2.89
CA SER A 115 15.16 9.23 1.84
C SER A 115 14.45 8.77 0.56
N LYS A 116 14.46 7.46 0.27
CA LYS A 116 13.86 6.88 -0.94
C LYS A 116 12.42 6.39 -0.74
N GLY A 117 11.99 6.14 0.49
CA GLY A 117 10.68 5.55 0.77
C GLY A 117 10.76 4.51 1.88
N ILE A 118 10.06 3.38 1.72
CA ILE A 118 10.03 2.31 2.72
C ILE A 118 11.38 1.59 2.73
N GLU A 119 12.08 1.64 3.85
CA GLU A 119 13.32 0.89 4.09
C GLU A 119 13.01 -0.56 4.49
N ASN A 120 12.18 -0.72 5.53
CA ASN A 120 11.83 -2.02 6.08
C ASN A 120 10.52 -1.98 6.86
N LEU A 121 10.01 -3.17 7.18
CA LEU A 121 8.86 -3.39 8.05
C LEU A 121 9.32 -4.03 9.35
N VAL A 122 8.69 -3.68 10.46
CA VAL A 122 8.82 -4.39 11.75
C VAL A 122 7.50 -5.05 12.08
N VAL A 123 7.52 -6.37 12.23
CA VAL A 123 6.32 -7.20 12.42
C VAL A 123 6.53 -8.21 13.55
N PRO A 124 5.46 -8.82 14.09
CA PRO A 124 5.60 -9.95 15.02
C PRO A 124 6.36 -11.12 14.38
N ARG A 125 7.29 -11.75 15.11
CA ARG A 125 8.09 -12.88 14.59
C ARG A 125 7.26 -14.09 14.16
N ASN A 126 6.10 -14.28 14.77
CA ASN A 126 5.17 -15.37 14.51
C ASN A 126 4.11 -15.01 13.46
N ILE A 127 4.22 -13.85 12.79
CA ILE A 127 3.28 -13.47 11.74
C ILE A 127 3.31 -14.53 10.63
N SER A 128 2.12 -14.92 10.17
CA SER A 128 2.02 -15.84 9.05
C SER A 128 2.46 -15.17 7.74
N ARG A 129 3.20 -15.91 6.91
CA ARG A 129 3.74 -15.43 5.63
C ARG A 129 2.70 -14.76 4.75
N TRP A 130 1.50 -15.35 4.65
CA TRP A 130 0.42 -14.82 3.83
C TRP A 130 -0.05 -13.44 4.33
N SER A 131 -0.20 -13.23 5.63
CA SER A 131 -0.54 -11.92 6.20
C SER A 131 0.56 -10.90 5.96
N LEU A 132 1.83 -11.33 6.08
CA LEU A 132 2.97 -10.46 5.82
C LEU A 132 3.01 -10.00 4.35
N ASP A 133 2.75 -10.89 3.39
CA ASP A 133 2.73 -10.54 1.97
C ASP A 133 1.54 -9.63 1.62
N MET A 134 0.38 -9.77 2.30
CA MET A 134 -0.71 -8.80 2.19
C MET A 134 -0.33 -7.42 2.72
N ILE A 135 0.31 -7.36 3.90
CA ILE A 135 0.82 -6.11 4.48
C ILE A 135 1.77 -5.46 3.46
N ARG A 136 2.78 -6.19 2.96
CA ARG A 136 3.77 -5.70 1.99
C ARG A 136 3.13 -5.06 0.75
N VAL A 137 2.11 -5.71 0.18
CA VAL A 137 1.45 -5.18 -1.02
C VAL A 137 0.63 -3.91 -0.74
N ILE A 138 -0.05 -3.86 0.41
CA ILE A 138 -0.87 -2.71 0.80
C ILE A 138 0.01 -1.52 1.19
N VAL A 139 1.00 -1.73 2.06
CA VAL A 139 1.89 -0.65 2.51
C VAL A 139 2.84 -0.21 1.40
N GLY A 140 3.12 -1.07 0.42
CA GLY A 140 3.83 -0.70 -0.79
C GLY A 140 3.16 0.43 -1.59
N GLN A 141 1.86 0.69 -1.39
CA GLN A 141 1.19 1.85 -1.97
C GLN A 141 1.72 3.18 -1.39
N LEU A 142 2.28 3.16 -0.18
CA LEU A 142 2.94 4.30 0.46
C LEU A 142 4.43 4.43 0.05
N ASN A 143 4.97 3.50 -0.75
CA ASN A 143 6.36 3.55 -1.16
C ASN A 143 6.57 4.45 -2.38
N VAL A 144 7.42 5.48 -2.25
CA VAL A 144 7.87 6.27 -3.41
C VAL A 144 9.03 5.60 -4.13
N GLY A 145 9.94 4.95 -3.41
CA GLY A 145 10.99 4.11 -3.98
C GLY A 145 12.15 4.83 -4.67
N PHE A 146 12.22 6.16 -4.57
CA PHE A 146 13.29 6.99 -5.13
C PHE A 146 13.36 8.34 -4.42
N GLU A 147 14.51 9.00 -4.52
CA GLU A 147 14.65 10.39 -4.10
C GLU A 147 14.09 11.29 -5.20
N LEU A 148 13.15 12.16 -4.84
CA LEU A 148 12.62 13.13 -5.79
C LEU A 148 13.73 14.15 -6.09
N GLU A 149 14.52 13.93 -7.13
CA GLU A 149 15.56 14.87 -7.57
C GLU A 149 14.94 16.01 -8.40
N ASN A 150 15.58 17.18 -8.35
CA ASN A 150 15.11 18.36 -9.09
C ASN A 150 15.32 18.17 -10.60
N GLY A 151 14.26 18.37 -11.39
CA GLY A 151 14.35 18.61 -12.84
C GLY A 151 14.10 17.42 -13.77
N GLN A 152 13.95 16.20 -13.26
CA GLN A 152 13.66 15.04 -14.11
C GLN A 152 12.24 14.52 -13.94
N ASP A 153 11.37 14.84 -14.90
CA ASP A 153 9.97 14.39 -14.90
C ASP A 153 9.80 12.95 -15.38
N ARG A 154 10.82 12.35 -16.01
CA ARG A 154 10.83 10.93 -16.41
C ARG A 154 12.21 10.31 -16.29
N PHE A 155 12.31 9.18 -15.62
CA PHE A 155 13.55 8.46 -15.41
C PHE A 155 13.34 6.97 -15.17
N LEU A 156 14.41 6.20 -15.33
CA LEU A 156 14.48 4.81 -14.91
C LEU A 156 15.22 4.75 -13.58
N THR A 157 14.70 3.97 -12.64
CA THR A 157 15.35 3.72 -11.35
C THR A 157 15.10 2.29 -10.90
N MET A 158 15.84 1.85 -9.89
CA MET A 158 15.58 0.59 -9.21
C MET A 158 14.77 0.83 -7.95
N GLU A 159 13.66 0.09 -7.79
CA GLU A 159 12.73 0.24 -6.66
C GLU A 159 12.56 -1.10 -5.92
N ASP A 160 12.53 -1.02 -4.59
CA ASP A 160 12.08 -2.11 -3.74
C ASP A 160 10.56 -2.19 -3.71
N SER A 161 10.01 -3.35 -4.05
CA SER A 161 8.56 -3.59 -4.04
C SER A 161 8.25 -5.00 -3.54
N SER A 162 6.96 -5.32 -3.40
CA SER A 162 6.53 -6.70 -3.17
C SER A 162 7.03 -7.69 -4.24
N MET A 163 7.38 -7.21 -5.43
CA MET A 163 7.89 -8.04 -6.53
C MET A 163 9.40 -8.30 -6.46
N GLY A 164 10.11 -7.64 -5.52
CA GLY A 164 11.57 -7.62 -5.43
C GLY A 164 12.14 -6.26 -5.80
N TYR A 165 13.45 -6.26 -6.13
CA TYR A 165 14.20 -5.10 -6.62
C TYR A 165 14.10 -5.04 -8.15
N CYS A 166 13.30 -4.12 -8.67
CA CYS A 166 12.94 -4.07 -10.08
C CYS A 166 13.37 -2.74 -10.71
N GLU A 167 13.72 -2.76 -12.00
CA GLU A 167 13.78 -1.53 -12.79
C GLU A 167 12.37 -1.02 -13.06
N VAL A 168 12.19 0.29 -12.87
CA VAL A 168 10.91 0.97 -12.92
C VAL A 168 11.06 2.28 -13.69
N GLU A 169 10.18 2.47 -14.68
CA GLU A 169 10.01 3.76 -15.34
C GLU A 169 9.09 4.62 -14.49
N VAL A 170 9.62 5.76 -14.05
CA VAL A 170 8.90 6.74 -13.24
C VAL A 170 8.60 7.94 -14.09
N LYS A 171 7.37 8.44 -13.99
CA LYS A 171 6.95 9.73 -14.51
C LYS A 171 6.37 10.57 -13.38
N VAL A 172 6.99 11.69 -13.11
CA VAL A 172 6.51 12.70 -12.19
C VAL A 172 5.81 13.79 -12.99
N SER A 173 4.63 14.20 -12.56
CA SER A 173 3.84 15.24 -13.22
C SER A 173 3.28 16.19 -12.16
N ARG A 174 3.34 17.49 -12.47
CA ARG A 174 2.83 18.55 -11.60
C ARG A 174 1.75 19.30 -12.34
N ALA A 175 0.54 19.33 -11.78
CA ALA A 175 -0.58 20.06 -12.35
C ALA A 175 -0.92 21.23 -11.43
N GLY A 176 -0.65 22.45 -11.89
CA GLY A 176 -1.05 23.66 -11.19
C GLY A 176 -2.56 23.89 -11.31
N TYR A 177 -3.15 24.51 -10.30
CA TYR A 177 -4.52 24.99 -10.34
C TYR A 177 -4.58 26.47 -9.92
N GLU A 178 -5.62 27.18 -10.38
CA GLU A 178 -5.88 28.55 -9.91
C GLU A 178 -6.09 28.54 -8.39
N ARG A 179 -5.66 29.62 -7.72
CA ARG A 179 -5.71 29.76 -6.26
C ARG A 179 -7.15 29.53 -5.74
N GLY A 180 -7.44 28.29 -5.36
CA GLY A 180 -8.71 27.87 -4.79
C GLY A 180 -8.82 28.30 -3.33
N VAL A 181 -10.03 28.72 -2.96
CA VAL A 181 -10.43 29.16 -1.62
C VAL A 181 -10.28 28.01 -0.61
N VAL A 182 -9.83 28.38 0.60
CA VAL A 182 -9.82 27.66 1.90
C VAL A 182 -10.23 26.19 1.84
N GLY A 183 -9.28 25.32 2.19
CA GLY A 183 -9.44 23.89 2.09
C GLY A 183 -10.51 23.28 3.00
N GLN A 184 -10.85 22.02 2.71
CA GLN A 184 -11.73 21.22 3.57
C GLN A 184 -11.23 21.17 5.01
N GLU A 185 -12.19 21.21 5.95
CA GLU A 185 -11.95 21.35 7.38
C GLU A 185 -11.08 20.23 7.96
N GLY A 186 -9.88 20.57 8.45
CA GLY A 186 -9.14 19.75 9.43
C GLY A 186 -7.62 19.71 9.25
N TYR A 187 -7.11 19.57 8.02
CA TYR A 187 -5.66 19.48 7.77
C TYR A 187 -5.23 19.90 6.36
N ASP A 188 -3.98 20.34 6.23
CA ASP A 188 -3.31 20.63 4.95
C ASP A 188 -2.07 19.73 4.77
N ILE A 189 -1.98 19.01 3.65
CA ILE A 189 -0.81 18.24 3.25
C ILE A 189 0.21 19.17 2.60
N VAL A 190 1.44 19.11 3.08
CA VAL A 190 2.58 19.92 2.63
C VAL A 190 3.81 19.05 2.38
N PHE A 191 4.79 19.60 1.67
CA PHE A 191 6.13 19.00 1.58
C PHE A 191 6.97 19.44 2.79
N GLU A 192 7.63 18.49 3.45
CA GLU A 192 8.52 18.68 4.60
C GLU A 192 9.85 17.91 4.39
N PRO A 193 11.00 18.61 4.26
CA PRO A 193 11.13 20.06 4.27
C PRO A 193 10.53 20.71 3.01
N GLU A 194 10.11 21.97 3.15
CA GLU A 194 9.74 22.80 2.01
C GLU A 194 10.91 22.89 1.03
N ARG A 195 10.60 22.70 -0.26
CA ARG A 195 11.60 22.76 -1.33
C ARG A 195 11.35 24.01 -2.17
N PRO A 196 12.26 25.01 -2.18
CA PRO A 196 12.02 26.28 -2.85
C PRO A 196 11.81 26.13 -4.37
N ASP A 197 12.41 25.11 -4.98
CA ASP A 197 12.31 24.84 -6.42
C ASP A 197 11.08 23.98 -6.80
N THR A 198 10.23 23.64 -5.83
CA THR A 198 9.02 22.83 -6.06
C THR A 198 7.78 23.67 -5.80
N LEU A 199 6.84 23.67 -6.73
CA LEU A 199 5.54 24.30 -6.51
C LEU A 199 4.88 23.67 -5.27
N PRO A 200 4.45 24.48 -4.29
CA PRO A 200 3.85 23.96 -3.09
C PRO A 200 2.51 23.29 -3.40
N LEU A 201 2.14 22.30 -2.57
CA LEU A 201 0.86 21.61 -2.70
C LEU A 201 -0.35 22.54 -2.51
N SER A 202 -0.16 23.78 -2.05
CA SER A 202 -1.22 24.79 -1.99
C SER A 202 -1.67 25.29 -3.37
N VAL A 203 -0.85 25.13 -4.42
CA VAL A 203 -1.14 25.63 -5.79
C VAL A 203 -0.93 24.58 -6.88
N ALA A 204 -0.52 23.37 -6.50
CA ALA A 204 -0.24 22.29 -7.44
C ALA A 204 -0.55 20.92 -6.81
N SER A 205 -0.82 19.96 -7.67
CA SER A 205 -0.85 18.54 -7.30
C SER A 205 0.35 17.81 -7.91
N LEU A 206 0.77 16.74 -7.23
CA LEU A 206 1.84 15.85 -7.65
C LEU A 206 1.24 14.50 -8.03
N THR A 207 1.52 14.04 -9.24
CA THR A 207 1.21 12.68 -9.69
C THR A 207 2.51 11.96 -10.01
N ILE A 208 2.67 10.75 -9.47
CA ILE A 208 3.79 9.86 -9.71
C ILE A 208 3.23 8.59 -10.36
N ASP A 209 3.49 8.41 -11.64
CA ASP A 209 3.21 7.17 -12.35
C ASP A 209 4.46 6.29 -12.34
N LYS A 210 4.29 4.99 -12.10
CA LYS A 210 5.38 4.02 -12.19
C LYS A 210 4.95 2.82 -13.03
N VAL A 211 5.78 2.46 -14.00
CA VAL A 211 5.59 1.28 -14.84
C VAL A 211 6.72 0.31 -14.55
N ARG A 212 6.37 -0.84 -13.99
CA ARG A 212 7.33 -1.92 -13.73
C ARG A 212 7.25 -2.92 -14.87
N GLN A 213 8.40 -3.44 -15.31
CA GLN A 213 8.47 -4.52 -16.27
C GLN A 213 8.76 -5.85 -15.54
N PRO A 214 7.72 -6.64 -15.16
CA PRO A 214 7.92 -7.78 -14.25
C PRO A 214 8.88 -8.84 -14.78
N LYS A 215 8.96 -8.97 -16.11
CA LYS A 215 9.85 -9.92 -16.80
C LYS A 215 11.33 -9.56 -16.71
N GLN A 216 11.65 -8.30 -16.43
CA GLN A 216 13.01 -7.81 -16.31
C GLN A 216 13.46 -7.69 -14.84
N CYS A 217 12.57 -7.95 -13.88
CA CYS A 217 12.91 -7.98 -12.46
C CYS A 217 13.80 -9.19 -12.12
N PRO A 218 15.03 -8.97 -11.62
CA PRO A 218 15.83 -10.03 -11.02
C PRO A 218 15.08 -10.69 -9.86
N ASN A 219 15.14 -12.02 -9.76
CA ASN A 219 14.50 -12.78 -8.67
C ASN A 219 12.99 -12.49 -8.48
N ARG A 220 12.25 -12.29 -9.59
CA ARG A 220 10.82 -11.95 -9.58
C ARG A 220 10.02 -12.80 -8.60
N LYS A 221 9.31 -12.15 -7.69
CA LYS A 221 8.35 -12.76 -6.77
C LYS A 221 6.95 -12.40 -7.22
N ILE A 222 6.21 -13.37 -7.76
CA ILE A 222 4.87 -13.12 -8.32
C ILE A 222 3.85 -13.37 -7.23
N TYR A 223 3.46 -12.28 -6.57
CA TYR A 223 2.39 -12.29 -5.60
C TYR A 223 1.14 -11.64 -6.19
N PHE A 224 0.10 -12.45 -6.36
CA PHE A 224 -1.26 -11.97 -6.42
C PHE A 224 -1.88 -12.16 -5.05
N PHE A 225 -2.77 -11.24 -4.72
CA PHE A 225 -3.25 -11.04 -3.38
C PHE A 225 -4.03 -12.29 -2.89
N GLY A 226 -3.68 -12.81 -1.71
CA GLY A 226 -4.27 -14.05 -1.18
C GLY A 226 -3.60 -15.34 -1.65
N ASN A 227 -2.55 -15.28 -2.47
CA ASN A 227 -1.70 -16.44 -2.73
C ASN A 227 -0.91 -16.81 -1.46
N HIS A 228 -0.89 -18.10 -1.12
CA HIS A 228 -0.09 -18.61 0.01
C HIS A 228 1.32 -19.06 -0.40
N GLU A 229 1.57 -19.17 -1.69
CA GLU A 229 2.79 -19.76 -2.25
C GLU A 229 3.27 -18.99 -3.49
N ASP A 230 4.58 -19.06 -3.72
CA ASP A 230 5.25 -18.45 -4.87
C ASP A 230 5.14 -19.37 -6.09
N PHE A 231 4.15 -19.11 -6.95
CA PHE A 231 3.92 -19.85 -8.20
C PHE A 231 4.80 -19.37 -9.37
N SER A 232 5.77 -18.47 -9.13
CA SER A 232 6.73 -18.02 -10.14
C SER A 232 7.82 -19.05 -10.45
N ILE A 233 8.08 -19.94 -9.49
CA ILE A 233 9.00 -21.07 -9.63
C ILE A 233 8.17 -22.25 -10.11
N GLU A 234 8.61 -22.95 -11.16
CA GLU A 234 7.95 -24.14 -11.75
C GLU A 234 7.92 -25.31 -10.77
N ASN A 235 7.14 -25.20 -9.71
CA ASN A 235 6.92 -26.28 -8.78
C ASN A 235 5.44 -26.26 -8.41
N LYS A 236 4.74 -27.31 -8.85
CA LYS A 236 3.28 -27.58 -8.77
C LYS A 236 2.57 -27.41 -10.11
N ASN A 237 1.45 -28.09 -10.25
CA ASN A 237 0.59 -28.15 -11.44
C ASN A 237 -0.02 -26.80 -11.86
N THR A 238 0.50 -25.66 -11.37
CA THR A 238 0.01 -24.31 -11.59
C THR A 238 1.20 -23.37 -11.79
N PHE A 239 1.21 -22.68 -12.93
CA PHE A 239 2.18 -21.65 -13.27
C PHE A 239 1.48 -20.29 -13.30
N MET A 240 2.13 -19.27 -12.72
CA MET A 240 1.62 -17.90 -12.70
C MET A 240 2.68 -16.94 -13.22
N ASP A 241 2.27 -16.03 -14.11
CA ASP A 241 3.14 -14.96 -14.63
C ASP A 241 2.47 -13.60 -14.49
N MET A 242 3.18 -12.60 -13.95
CA MET A 242 2.71 -11.21 -13.96
C MET A 242 3.24 -10.55 -15.23
N THR A 243 2.35 -10.01 -16.05
CA THR A 243 2.72 -9.41 -17.33
C THR A 243 2.96 -7.91 -17.22
N THR A 244 2.20 -7.22 -16.38
CA THR A 244 2.29 -5.77 -16.20
C THR A 244 2.01 -5.38 -14.76
N SER A 245 2.69 -4.35 -14.26
CA SER A 245 2.38 -3.72 -12.98
C SER A 245 2.56 -2.20 -13.13
N ILE A 246 1.46 -1.46 -13.00
CA ILE A 246 1.41 -0.01 -13.15
C ILE A 246 0.90 0.56 -11.84
N SER A 247 1.62 1.51 -11.25
CA SER A 247 1.17 2.22 -10.06
C SER A 247 1.06 3.71 -10.29
N GLN A 248 0.14 4.35 -9.60
CA GLN A 248 -0.02 5.79 -9.57
C GLN A 248 -0.16 6.24 -8.13
N MET A 249 0.51 7.32 -7.78
CA MET A 249 0.33 8.05 -6.53
C MET A 249 -0.05 9.48 -6.87
N HIS A 250 -1.10 9.99 -6.23
CA HIS A 250 -1.55 11.36 -6.35
C HIS A 250 -1.55 12.02 -4.97
N ILE A 251 -0.99 13.23 -4.93
CA ILE A 251 -0.88 14.03 -3.72
C ILE A 251 -1.30 15.46 -4.07
N SER A 252 -2.26 15.99 -3.33
CA SER A 252 -2.69 17.38 -3.36
C SER A 252 -2.68 17.95 -1.94
N ARG A 253 -3.16 19.18 -1.76
CA ARG A 253 -3.33 19.79 -0.44
C ARG A 253 -4.19 18.96 0.51
N GLU A 254 -5.21 18.27 0.01
CA GLU A 254 -6.23 17.63 0.86
C GLU A 254 -6.28 16.11 0.67
N GLU A 255 -5.83 15.64 -0.50
CA GLU A 255 -5.98 14.25 -0.91
C GLU A 255 -4.61 13.60 -1.10
N MET A 256 -4.48 12.40 -0.55
CA MET A 256 -3.41 11.48 -0.89
C MET A 256 -4.04 10.15 -1.24
N TYR A 257 -3.82 9.66 -2.45
CA TYR A 257 -4.20 8.30 -2.80
C TYR A 257 -3.17 7.66 -3.71
N SER A 258 -3.14 6.34 -3.68
CA SER A 258 -2.23 5.55 -4.48
C SER A 258 -2.87 4.22 -4.84
N PHE A 259 -2.50 3.68 -5.99
CA PHE A 259 -2.90 2.33 -6.35
C PHE A 259 -1.86 1.68 -7.25
N THR A 260 -1.90 0.34 -7.26
CA THR A 260 -1.15 -0.51 -8.19
C THR A 260 -2.12 -1.44 -8.87
N GLU A 261 -2.11 -1.42 -10.21
CA GLU A 261 -2.83 -2.35 -11.05
C GLU A 261 -1.85 -3.37 -11.66
N SER A 262 -2.08 -4.64 -11.39
CA SER A 262 -1.28 -5.75 -11.88
C SER A 262 -2.12 -6.69 -12.73
N LYS A 263 -1.57 -7.11 -13.87
CA LYS A 263 -2.18 -8.11 -14.76
C LYS A 263 -1.25 -9.29 -14.92
N GLY A 264 -1.83 -10.46 -15.10
CA GLY A 264 -1.06 -11.68 -15.27
C GLY A 264 -1.85 -12.80 -15.90
N VAL A 265 -1.20 -13.95 -16.00
CA VAL A 265 -1.77 -15.18 -16.51
C VAL A 265 -1.51 -16.32 -15.54
N MET A 266 -2.49 -17.20 -15.41
CA MET A 266 -2.36 -18.46 -14.67
C MET A 266 -2.64 -19.62 -15.63
N ARG A 267 -1.81 -20.65 -15.58
CA ARG A 267 -1.96 -21.90 -16.32
C ARG A 267 -1.89 -23.05 -15.34
N THR A 268 -2.69 -24.09 -15.56
CA THR A 268 -2.59 -25.31 -14.77
C THR A 268 -2.30 -26.49 -15.67
N LEU A 269 -1.41 -27.41 -15.30
CA LEU A 269 -1.07 -28.59 -16.11
C LEU A 269 -2.32 -29.44 -16.44
N ASN A 270 -3.30 -29.44 -15.54
CA ASN A 270 -4.54 -30.22 -15.70
C ASN A 270 -5.65 -29.50 -16.50
N ARG A 271 -5.47 -28.22 -16.87
CA ARG A 271 -6.40 -27.49 -17.74
C ARG A 271 -5.61 -26.66 -18.76
N PRO A 272 -5.72 -26.95 -20.07
CA PRO A 272 -4.92 -26.28 -21.10
C PRO A 272 -5.26 -24.79 -21.30
N ARG A 273 -6.20 -24.23 -20.53
CA ARG A 273 -6.64 -22.84 -20.68
C ARG A 273 -5.75 -21.89 -19.88
N THR A 274 -5.46 -20.76 -20.50
CA THR A 274 -4.78 -19.64 -19.85
C THR A 274 -5.83 -18.74 -19.22
N MET A 275 -5.87 -18.74 -17.89
CA MET A 275 -6.73 -17.84 -17.12
C MET A 275 -6.05 -16.47 -17.02
N ARG A 276 -6.84 -15.38 -17.09
CA ARG A 276 -6.32 -14.01 -17.01
C ARG A 276 -6.56 -13.46 -15.63
N MET A 277 -5.51 -12.98 -14.99
CA MET A 277 -5.56 -12.39 -13.66
C MET A 277 -5.49 -10.88 -13.75
N HIS A 278 -6.28 -10.22 -12.90
CA HIS A 278 -6.25 -8.79 -12.70
C HIS A 278 -6.34 -8.49 -11.21
N GLN A 279 -5.55 -7.54 -10.75
CA GLN A 279 -5.55 -7.07 -9.38
C GLN A 279 -5.36 -5.56 -9.36
N LYS A 280 -6.14 -4.86 -8.53
CA LYS A 280 -5.94 -3.46 -8.21
C LYS A 280 -5.93 -3.29 -6.70
N VAL A 281 -4.80 -2.86 -6.15
CA VAL A 281 -4.65 -2.54 -4.72
C VAL A 281 -4.55 -1.04 -4.59
N GLY A 282 -5.42 -0.43 -3.81
CA GLY A 282 -5.47 1.01 -3.60
C GLY A 282 -5.49 1.37 -2.12
N LEU A 283 -4.99 2.56 -1.83
CA LEU A 283 -4.94 3.16 -0.51
C LEU A 283 -5.19 4.67 -0.65
N SER A 284 -6.09 5.23 0.16
CA SER A 284 -6.40 6.67 0.18
C SER A 284 -6.48 7.22 1.60
N LEU A 285 -5.84 8.35 1.87
CA LEU A 285 -5.95 9.06 3.14
C LEU A 285 -7.38 9.58 3.29
N LYS A 286 -8.04 9.13 4.37
CA LYS A 286 -9.44 9.46 4.66
C LYS A 286 -9.57 10.56 5.70
N SER A 287 -8.77 10.48 6.75
CA SER A 287 -8.84 11.44 7.86
C SER A 287 -7.60 11.40 8.75
N ILE A 288 -7.39 12.48 9.50
CA ILE A 288 -6.39 12.59 10.55
C ILE A 288 -7.12 13.06 11.82
N ASN A 289 -7.13 12.20 12.84
CA ASN A 289 -7.91 12.39 14.07
C ASN A 289 -7.05 12.14 15.31
N PRO A 290 -7.44 12.62 16.50
CA PRO A 290 -6.74 12.23 17.72
C PRO A 290 -6.89 10.72 17.95
N ALA A 291 -5.81 10.07 18.32
CA ALA A 291 -5.86 8.68 18.73
C ALA A 291 -6.63 8.54 20.04
N GLN A 292 -7.37 7.45 20.20
CA GLN A 292 -8.24 7.23 21.37
C GLN A 292 -7.61 6.28 22.41
N SER A 293 -6.42 5.76 22.14
CA SER A 293 -5.75 4.75 22.98
C SER A 293 -4.24 4.80 22.78
N PRO A 294 -3.44 4.25 23.72
CA PRO A 294 -1.99 4.13 23.58
C PRO A 294 -1.57 3.39 22.30
N LEU A 295 -0.32 3.61 21.88
CA LEU A 295 0.30 2.86 20.79
C LEU A 295 0.38 1.36 21.13
N PRO A 296 -0.19 0.46 20.33
CA PRO A 296 -0.08 -0.98 20.58
C PRO A 296 1.35 -1.45 20.33
N GLU A 297 1.87 -2.26 21.24
CA GLU A 297 3.21 -2.82 21.13
C GLU A 297 3.25 -4.05 20.22
N ILE A 298 4.34 -4.19 19.47
CA ILE A 298 4.63 -5.37 18.65
C ILE A 298 5.28 -6.43 19.55
N LYS A 299 4.60 -7.56 19.74
CA LYS A 299 5.16 -8.68 20.50
C LYS A 299 6.25 -9.38 19.70
N SER A 300 7.43 -9.55 20.31
CA SER A 300 8.57 -10.25 19.71
C SER A 300 8.90 -9.76 18.29
N PRO A 301 9.34 -8.49 18.12
CA PRO A 301 9.52 -7.88 16.81
C PRO A 301 10.62 -8.54 15.98
N ALA A 302 10.46 -8.51 14.67
CA ALA A 302 11.48 -8.80 13.67
C ALA A 302 11.38 -7.83 12.48
N SER A 303 12.54 -7.54 11.89
CA SER A 303 12.65 -6.71 10.70
C SER A 303 12.56 -7.56 9.44
N THR A 304 11.99 -6.99 8.38
CA THR A 304 11.94 -7.62 7.06
C THR A 304 11.78 -6.58 5.95
N SER A 305 12.18 -6.93 4.73
CA SER A 305 12.03 -6.08 3.56
C SER A 305 10.59 -6.09 3.01
N LEU A 306 10.35 -5.26 1.99
CA LEU A 306 9.09 -5.18 1.28
C LEU A 306 8.84 -6.38 0.33
N TYR A 307 9.85 -7.22 0.09
CA TYR A 307 9.78 -8.30 -0.92
C TYR A 307 8.85 -9.42 -0.49
N ALA A 308 7.87 -9.77 -1.33
CA ALA A 308 6.98 -10.88 -1.06
C ALA A 308 7.75 -12.20 -0.98
N TYR A 309 7.20 -13.15 -0.22
CA TYR A 309 7.76 -14.50 -0.07
C TYR A 309 9.16 -14.56 0.57
N THR A 310 9.73 -13.44 1.04
CA THR A 310 10.98 -13.47 1.81
C THR A 310 10.70 -13.77 3.27
N ASN A 311 11.58 -14.57 3.87
CA ASN A 311 11.52 -14.91 5.28
C ASN A 311 11.99 -13.71 6.13
N LEU A 312 11.55 -13.68 7.39
CA LEU A 312 12.02 -12.70 8.37
C LEU A 312 13.53 -12.86 8.57
N GLU A 313 14.27 -11.74 8.54
CA GLU A 313 15.66 -11.76 8.93
C GLU A 313 15.74 -12.03 10.43
N ARG A 314 16.43 -13.11 10.81
CA ARG A 314 16.83 -13.29 12.20
C ARG A 314 17.92 -12.26 12.47
N VAL A 315 17.55 -11.10 13.00
CA VAL A 315 18.53 -10.20 13.64
C VAL A 315 19.29 -11.04 14.67
N PRO A 316 20.63 -11.19 14.58
CA PRO A 316 21.41 -11.84 15.63
C PRO A 316 21.16 -11.07 16.91
N GLY A 317 20.71 -11.74 17.97
CA GLY A 317 20.56 -11.11 19.27
C GLY A 317 21.89 -10.47 19.66
N TYR A 318 21.87 -9.16 19.90
CA TYR A 318 22.94 -8.48 20.60
C TYR A 318 23.21 -9.26 21.89
N LYS A 319 24.41 -9.84 22.00
CA LYS A 319 25.00 -10.20 23.28
C LYS A 319 25.64 -8.95 23.86
#